data_AF-A0A223EJ98-F1
#
_entry.id   AF-A0A223EJ98-F1
#
_cell.length_a   1.000
_cell.length_b   1.000
_cell.length_c   1.000
_cell.angle_alpha   90.00
_cell.angle_beta   90.00
_cell.angle_gamma   90.00
#
_symmetry.space_group_name_H-M   'P 1'
#
loop_
_entity.id
_entity.type
_entity.pdbx_description
1 polymer ?
#
loop_
_entity_poly.entity_id
_entity_poly.type
_entity_poly.pdbx_seq_one_letter_code
_entity_poly.pdbx_strand_id
1 'polypeptide(L)'
;MMHVKVKAKGVRFTIPIPYAILNIVISILSSKFIQQHANKWTKEHFERKKMDFTFPLIEKETLKPIVKELKNYKGIVLVDVKAKDGTEVKVRL
;
A
#
# COMPACT_ATOMS: atom_id res chain seq x y z
N MET A 1 1.35 8.30 13.09
CA MET A 1 1.14 6.84 12.98
C MET A 1 -0.07 6.72 12.11
N MET A 2 -0.04 5.90 11.07
CA MET A 2 -1.19 5.85 10.18
C MET A 2 -2.35 5.11 10.86
N HIS A 3 -3.56 5.62 10.75
CA HIS A 3 -4.77 5.03 11.31
C HIS A 3 -5.74 4.75 10.18
N VAL A 4 -6.12 3.49 10.05
CA VAL A 4 -7.16 3.06 9.10
C VAL A 4 -8.42 2.82 9.89
N LYS A 5 -9.43 3.65 9.67
CA LYS A 5 -10.76 3.51 10.25
C LYS A 5 -11.67 2.86 9.23
N VAL A 6 -12.31 1.77 9.61
CA VAL A 6 -13.29 1.07 8.79
C VAL A 6 -14.59 1.00 9.57
N LYS A 7 -15.68 1.34 8.88
CA LYS A 7 -17.03 1.24 9.41
C LYS A 7 -17.90 0.55 8.36
N ALA A 8 -18.31 -0.67 8.67
CA ALA A 8 -19.23 -1.46 7.86
C ALA A 8 -20.47 -1.81 8.70
N LYS A 9 -21.47 -2.44 8.08
CA LYS A 9 -22.68 -2.87 8.79
C LYS A 9 -22.31 -3.83 9.93
N GLY A 10 -22.55 -3.40 11.17
CA GLY A 10 -22.29 -4.19 12.37
C GLY A 10 -20.87 -4.12 12.93
N VAL A 11 -19.89 -3.53 12.22
CA VAL A 11 -18.50 -3.47 12.69
C VAL A 11 -17.86 -2.10 12.49
N ARG A 12 -17.21 -1.60 13.54
CA ARG A 12 -16.41 -0.37 13.51
C ARG A 12 -15.10 -0.66 14.20
N PHE A 13 -14.00 -0.51 13.47
CA PHE A 13 -12.69 -0.73 14.04
C PHE A 13 -11.67 0.25 13.46
N THR A 14 -10.60 0.46 14.23
CA THR A 14 -9.47 1.29 13.84
C THR A 14 -8.21 0.46 13.94
N ILE A 15 -7.47 0.35 12.85
CA ILE A 15 -6.18 -0.34 12.80
C ILE A 15 -5.09 0.73 12.82
N PRO A 16 -4.33 0.87 13.91
CA PRO A 16 -3.11 1.65 13.89
C PRO A 16 -2.04 0.88 13.11
N ILE A 17 -1.42 1.55 12.15
CA ILE A 17 -0.32 1.03 11.34
C ILE A 17 0.93 1.85 11.69
N PRO A 18 1.80 1.30 12.55
CA PRO A 18 3.11 1.87 12.82
C PRO A 18 3.93 1.97 11.53
N TYR A 19 4.70 3.06 11.40
CA TYR A 19 5.59 3.26 10.26
C TYR A 19 6.68 2.17 10.13
N ALA A 20 6.96 1.43 11.21
CA ALA A 20 7.83 0.25 11.16
C ALA A 20 7.26 -0.84 10.22
N ILE A 21 5.94 -1.05 10.24
CA ILE A 21 5.28 -2.01 9.34
C ILE A 21 5.45 -1.58 7.89
N LEU A 22 5.27 -0.28 7.60
CA LEU A 22 5.49 0.25 6.25
C LEU A 22 6.94 0.06 5.77
N ASN A 23 7.92 0.27 6.65
CA ASN A 23 9.33 0.02 6.32
C ASN A 23 9.64 -1.47 6.07
N ILE A 24 9.01 -2.38 6.82
CA ILE A 24 9.13 -3.82 6.61
C ILE A 24 8.53 -4.19 5.24
N VAL A 25 7.32 -3.70 4.93
CA VAL A 25 6.66 -3.92 3.64
C VAL A 25 7.53 -3.38 2.49
N ILE A 26 8.10 -2.18 2.61
CA ILE A 26 9.04 -1.64 1.61
C ILE A 26 10.25 -2.56 1.42
N SER A 27 10.83 -3.05 2.52
CA SER A 27 12.01 -3.93 2.43
C SER A 27 11.68 -5.23 1.70
N ILE A 28 10.52 -5.82 2.01
CA ILE A 28 9.98 -7.02 1.35
C ILE A 28 9.74 -6.75 -0.14
N LEU A 29 8.98 -5.71 -0.49
CA LEU A 29 8.68 -5.34 -1.88
C LEU A 29 9.94 -4.96 -2.69
N SER A 30 10.94 -4.39 -2.02
CA SER A 30 12.22 -4.02 -2.64
C SER A 30 13.17 -5.21 -2.85
N SER A 31 12.83 -6.40 -2.36
CA SER A 31 13.71 -7.56 -2.44
C SER A 31 13.78 -8.11 -3.87
N LYS A 32 15.00 -8.49 -4.30
CA LYS A 32 15.23 -9.07 -5.63
C LYS A 32 14.38 -10.31 -5.88
N PHE A 33 14.21 -11.14 -4.85
CA PHE A 33 13.41 -12.37 -4.95
C PHE A 33 11.95 -12.05 -5.28
N ILE A 34 11.32 -11.16 -4.52
CA ILE A 34 9.90 -10.81 -4.74
C ILE A 34 9.73 -10.11 -6.08
N GLN A 35 10.64 -9.19 -6.44
CA GLN A 35 10.54 -8.51 -7.73
C GLN A 35 10.74 -9.45 -8.91
N GLN A 36 11.66 -10.42 -8.83
CA GLN A 36 11.84 -11.42 -9.88
C GLN A 36 10.61 -12.32 -10.04
N HIS A 37 10.02 -12.79 -8.92
CA HIS A 37 8.81 -13.60 -8.95
C HIS A 37 7.60 -12.81 -9.47
N ALA A 38 7.44 -11.57 -9.02
CA ALA A 38 6.40 -10.67 -9.51
C ALA A 38 6.55 -10.41 -11.01
N ASN A 39 7.77 -10.17 -11.50
CA ASN A 39 7.99 -9.93 -12.92
C ASN A 39 7.76 -11.19 -13.77
N LYS A 40 8.16 -12.38 -13.28
CA LYS A 40 7.88 -13.65 -13.95
C LYS A 40 6.37 -13.93 -14.02
N TRP A 41 5.67 -13.79 -12.89
CA TRP A 41 4.22 -13.97 -12.81
C TRP A 41 3.48 -12.97 -13.70
N THR A 42 3.89 -11.70 -13.68
CA THR A 42 3.34 -10.65 -14.53
C THR A 42 3.52 -11.01 -15.99
N LYS A 43 4.75 -11.33 -16.44
CA LYS A 43 4.98 -11.77 -17.84
C LYS A 43 4.06 -12.94 -18.25
N GLU A 44 3.94 -13.99 -17.43
CA GLU A 44 3.07 -15.14 -17.72
C GLU A 44 1.57 -14.79 -17.80
N HIS A 45 1.10 -13.80 -17.05
CA HIS A 45 -0.28 -13.33 -17.10
C HIS A 45 -0.55 -12.36 -18.24
N PHE A 46 0.45 -11.57 -18.61
CA PHE A 46 0.35 -10.49 -19.59
C PHE A 46 0.64 -10.95 -21.03
N GLU A 47 1.48 -11.97 -21.22
CA GLU A 47 1.61 -12.73 -22.47
C GLU A 47 0.26 -13.31 -22.92
N ARG A 48 -0.53 -13.83 -21.97
CA ARG A 48 -1.90 -14.32 -22.22
C ARG A 48 -2.89 -13.22 -22.64
N LYS A 49 -2.57 -11.95 -22.38
CA LYS A 49 -3.40 -10.78 -22.72
C LYS A 49 -2.79 -9.87 -23.79
N LYS A 50 -1.64 -10.24 -24.39
CA LYS A 50 -0.89 -9.44 -25.38
C LYS A 50 -0.63 -7.99 -24.93
N MET A 51 -0.24 -7.79 -23.67
CA MET A 51 0.12 -6.47 -23.16
C MET A 51 1.54 -6.53 -22.58
N ASP A 52 2.46 -5.72 -23.09
CA ASP A 52 3.84 -5.69 -22.58
C ASP A 52 3.93 -4.82 -21.33
N PHE A 53 3.53 -5.38 -20.18
CA PHE A 53 3.72 -4.75 -18.88
C PHE A 53 4.84 -5.42 -18.10
N THR A 54 5.92 -4.68 -17.87
CA THR A 54 7.01 -5.09 -16.97
C THR A 54 6.87 -4.35 -15.66
N PHE A 55 6.86 -5.08 -14.55
CA PHE A 55 6.77 -4.45 -13.24
C PHE A 55 8.06 -3.66 -12.97
N PRO A 56 8.00 -2.35 -12.68
CA PRO A 56 9.20 -1.55 -12.49
C PRO A 56 9.97 -1.99 -11.25
N LEU A 57 11.29 -1.85 -11.29
CA LEU A 57 12.15 -2.14 -10.15
C LEU A 57 11.82 -1.16 -9.02
N ILE A 58 11.41 -1.68 -7.86
CA ILE A 58 11.09 -0.85 -6.69
C ILE A 58 12.32 -0.74 -5.82
N GLU A 59 12.94 0.42 -5.79
CA GLU A 59 14.10 0.67 -4.94
C GLU A 59 13.68 1.13 -3.53
N LYS A 60 14.29 0.52 -2.50
CA LYS A 60 14.03 0.92 -1.11
C LYS A 60 14.39 2.38 -0.83
N GLU A 61 15.41 2.90 -1.51
CA GLU A 61 15.94 4.24 -1.27
C GLU A 61 15.03 5.33 -1.84
N THR A 62 14.14 5.01 -2.78
CA THR A 62 13.12 5.95 -3.27
C THR A 62 11.87 5.95 -2.37
N LEU A 63 11.52 4.81 -1.76
CA LEU A 63 10.31 4.68 -0.93
C LEU A 63 10.51 5.08 0.53
N LYS A 64 11.68 4.84 1.12
CA LYS A 64 11.96 5.20 2.53
C LYS A 64 11.81 6.71 2.81
N PRO A 65 12.31 7.63 1.95
CA PRO A 65 12.12 9.06 2.16
C PRO A 65 10.65 9.47 2.21
N ILE A 66 9.81 8.86 1.36
CA ILE A 66 8.36 9.10 1.34
C ILE A 66 7.76 8.76 2.72
N VAL A 67 8.07 7.58 3.26
CA VAL A 67 7.56 7.17 4.59
C VAL A 67 8.10 8.07 5.71
N LYS A 68 9.35 8.54 5.59
CA LYS A 68 9.92 9.50 6.53
C LYS A 68 9.14 10.81 6.51
N GLU A 69 8.79 11.28 5.33
CA GLU A 69 8.07 12.53 5.14
C GLU A 69 6.63 12.45 5.66
N LEU A 70 5.94 11.32 5.45
CA LEU A 70 4.59 11.08 6.00
C LEU A 70 4.53 11.25 7.54
N LYS A 71 5.63 11.01 8.26
CA LYS A 71 5.70 11.21 9.71
C LYS A 71 5.53 12.67 10.13
N ASN A 72 5.92 13.62 9.27
CA ASN A 72 5.86 15.04 9.53
C ASN A 72 4.43 15.59 9.40
N TYR A 73 3.58 14.91 8.63
CA TYR A 73 2.23 15.36 8.28
C TYR A 73 1.13 14.68 9.09
N LYS A 74 1.24 14.74 10.43
CA LYS A 74 0.24 14.12 11.33
C LYS A 74 -1.15 14.73 11.12
N GLY A 75 -2.17 13.89 11.10
CA GLY A 75 -3.57 14.32 11.00
C GLY A 75 -4.10 14.50 9.58
N ILE A 76 -3.24 14.48 8.55
CA ILE A 76 -3.67 14.55 7.15
C ILE A 76 -4.53 13.32 6.83
N VAL A 77 -5.66 13.57 6.17
CA VAL A 77 -6.56 12.54 5.65
C VAL A 77 -6.13 12.23 4.22
N LEU A 78 -5.65 11.00 4.00
CA LEU A 78 -5.21 10.53 2.69
C LEU A 78 -6.35 9.93 1.89
N VAL A 79 -7.26 9.26 2.57
CA VAL A 79 -8.41 8.59 1.96
C VAL A 79 -9.62 8.86 2.83
N ASP A 80 -10.71 9.30 2.20
CA ASP A 80 -12.02 9.43 2.82
C ASP A 80 -13.06 8.98 1.79
N VAL A 81 -13.51 7.72 1.91
CA VAL A 81 -14.45 7.13 0.96
C VAL A 81 -15.64 6.54 1.68
N LYS A 82 -16.80 6.66 1.04
CA LYS A 82 -18.06 6.06 1.48
C LYS A 82 -18.71 5.34 0.30
N ALA A 83 -18.94 4.04 0.46
CA ALA A 83 -19.61 3.23 -0.53
C ALA A 83 -21.14 3.35 -0.41
N LYS A 84 -21.84 2.96 -1.48
CA LYS A 84 -23.32 3.04 -1.59
C LYS A 84 -24.04 2.20 -0.52
N ASP A 85 -23.40 1.16 -0.02
CA ASP A 85 -23.89 0.27 1.03
C ASP A 85 -23.74 0.86 2.45
N GLY A 86 -23.15 2.06 2.57
CA GLY A 86 -22.87 2.74 3.83
C GLY A 86 -21.52 2.41 4.45
N THR A 87 -20.69 1.59 3.80
CA THR A 87 -19.34 1.27 4.26
C THR A 87 -18.42 2.49 4.11
N GLU A 88 -17.72 2.85 5.18
CA GLU A 88 -16.81 4.00 5.24
C GLU A 88 -15.38 3.53 5.51
N VAL A 89 -14.42 4.08 4.76
CA VAL A 89 -12.99 3.85 4.96
C VAL A 89 -12.30 5.21 5.03
N LYS A 90 -11.58 5.44 6.13
CA LYS A 90 -10.82 6.66 6.36
C LYS A 90 -9.39 6.36 6.76
N VAL A 91 -8.42 6.87 6.01
CA VAL A 91 -6.99 6.72 6.28
C VAL A 91 -6.43 8.08 6.68
N ARG A 92 -5.79 8.13 7.86
CA ARG A 92 -5.20 9.35 8.43
C ARG A 92 -3.77 9.10 8.92
N LEU A 93 -2.86 10.06 8.77
CA LEU A 93 -1.46 10.00 9.22
C LEU A 93 -1.22 10.35 10.69
#